data_AF-A0A7R7GJG6-F1
#
_entry.id   AF-A0A7R7GJG6-F1
#
_cell.length_a   1.000
_cell.length_b   1.000
_cell.length_c   1.000
_cell.angle_alpha   90.00
_cell.angle_beta   90.00
_cell.angle_gamma   90.00
#
_symmetry.space_group_name_H-M   'P 1'
#
loop_
_entity.id
_entity.type
_entity.pdbx_description
1 polymer ?
#
loop_
_entity_poly.entity_id
_entity_poly.type
_entity_poly.pdbx_seq_one_letter_code
_entity_poly.pdbx_strand_id
1 'polypeptide(L)'
;MLAAALTLGLVIWLWQPLDRMIWTVADPLARAAMWGLFAFGWLYLVAATYVTDHYDLFGLRQAWLHLRGRQYRPVPFVRKWMYRYSRHPMMLGILIGIWATPEMSAGHLALALGLTGYIALGVMLEERELAGHFGEPYRRYRREVGALLPWV
;
A
#
# COMPACT_ATOMS: atom_id res chain seq x y z
N MET A 1 6.69 28.35 -1.76
CA MET A 1 5.20 28.37 -1.88
C MET A 1 4.71 28.83 -3.25
N LEU A 2 5.26 29.89 -3.84
CA LEU A 2 4.79 30.42 -5.13
C LEU A 2 4.92 29.44 -6.31
N ALA A 3 6.06 28.74 -6.44
CA ALA A 3 6.25 27.71 -7.46
C ALA A 3 5.27 26.51 -7.31
N ALA A 4 4.97 26.10 -6.08
CA ALA A 4 3.99 25.06 -5.80
C ALA A 4 2.56 25.50 -6.17
N ALA A 5 2.21 26.77 -5.89
CA ALA A 5 0.92 27.33 -6.27
C ALA A 5 0.76 27.44 -7.81
N LEU A 6 1.81 27.89 -8.51
CA LEU A 6 1.80 27.99 -9.97
C LEU A 6 1.69 26.62 -10.65
N THR A 7 2.45 25.64 -10.17
CA THR A 7 2.39 24.27 -10.70
C THR A 7 1.02 23.63 -10.44
N LEU A 8 0.45 23.79 -9.24
CA LEU A 8 -0.89 23.32 -8.93
C LEU A 8 -1.95 24.01 -9.81
N GLY A 9 -1.87 25.33 -9.97
CA GLY A 9 -2.77 26.09 -10.85
C GLY A 9 -2.69 25.61 -12.30
N LEU A 10 -1.48 25.32 -12.80
CA LEU A 10 -1.26 24.77 -14.13
C LEU A 10 -1.88 23.37 -14.30
N VAL A 11 -1.73 22.49 -13.30
CA VAL A 11 -2.33 21.15 -13.31
C VAL A 11 -3.86 21.21 -13.31
N ILE A 12 -4.44 22.10 -12.50
CA ILE A 12 -5.89 22.31 -12.47
C ILE A 12 -6.38 22.84 -13.82
N TRP A 13 -5.66 23.81 -14.39
CA TRP A 13 -6.05 24.43 -15.64
C TRP A 13 -5.94 23.49 -16.85
N LEU A 14 -4.90 22.65 -16.88
CA LEU A 14 -4.69 21.64 -17.93
C LEU A 14 -5.31 20.28 -17.61
N TRP A 15 -6.20 20.20 -16.60
CA TRP A 15 -6.87 18.95 -16.27
C TRP A 15 -7.73 18.49 -17.45
N GLN A 16 -7.55 17.23 -17.85
CA GLN A 16 -8.33 16.60 -18.93
C GLN A 16 -9.04 15.36 -18.37
N PRO A 17 -10.37 15.24 -18.50
CA PRO A 17 -11.07 14.03 -18.10
C PRO A 17 -10.69 12.87 -19.04
N LEU A 18 -10.47 11.70 -18.45
CA LEU A 18 -10.14 10.46 -19.14
C LEU A 18 -11.38 9.55 -19.18
N ASP A 19 -12.37 9.93 -20.00
CA ASP A 19 -13.70 9.28 -20.03
C ASP A 19 -13.73 7.93 -20.76
N ARG A 20 -12.59 7.52 -21.33
CA ARG A 20 -12.49 6.27 -22.08
C ARG A 20 -12.55 5.08 -21.14
N MET A 21 -13.55 4.22 -21.33
CA MET A 21 -13.58 2.90 -20.68
C MET A 21 -12.59 1.95 -21.37
N ILE A 22 -11.76 1.27 -20.57
CA ILE A 22 -10.82 0.24 -21.03
C ILE A 22 -11.50 -1.12 -21.06
N TRP A 23 -12.17 -1.48 -19.96
CA TRP A 23 -13.00 -2.69 -19.92
C TRP A 23 -14.22 -2.51 -19.03
N THR A 24 -15.25 -3.28 -19.35
CA THR A 24 -16.44 -3.47 -18.53
C THR A 24 -16.79 -4.95 -18.53
N VAL A 25 -17.00 -5.52 -17.35
CA VAL A 25 -17.42 -6.91 -17.23
C VAL A 25 -18.95 -6.99 -17.27
N ALA A 26 -19.46 -7.61 -18.33
CA ALA A 26 -20.90 -7.77 -18.57
C ALA A 26 -21.52 -8.94 -17.78
N ASP A 27 -20.76 -10.00 -17.55
CA ASP A 27 -21.25 -11.18 -16.83
C ASP A 27 -21.52 -10.84 -15.34
N PRO A 28 -22.75 -11.04 -14.83
CA PRO A 28 -23.11 -10.68 -13.47
C PRO A 28 -22.31 -11.42 -12.40
N LEU A 29 -21.96 -12.69 -12.64
CA LEU A 29 -21.22 -13.51 -11.69
C LEU A 29 -19.75 -13.06 -11.60
N ALA A 30 -19.11 -12.85 -12.75
CA ALA A 30 -17.76 -12.30 -12.82
C ALA A 30 -17.69 -10.90 -12.19
N ARG A 31 -18.69 -10.04 -12.45
CA ARG A 31 -18.81 -8.71 -11.84
C ARG A 31 -18.93 -8.80 -10.31
N ALA A 32 -19.76 -9.70 -9.79
CA ALA A 32 -19.89 -9.94 -8.36
C ALA A 32 -18.58 -10.48 -7.75
N ALA A 33 -17.90 -11.39 -8.44
CA ALA A 33 -16.60 -11.90 -8.01
C ALA A 33 -15.54 -10.80 -7.92
N MET A 34 -15.50 -9.87 -8.89
CA MET A 34 -14.60 -8.72 -8.86
C MET A 34 -14.91 -7.78 -7.69
N TRP A 35 -16.19 -7.46 -7.45
CA TRP A 35 -16.58 -6.69 -6.27
C TRP A 35 -16.25 -7.41 -4.95
N GLY A 36 -16.37 -8.73 -4.91
CA GLY A 36 -15.93 -9.54 -3.77
C GLY A 36 -14.42 -9.41 -3.54
N LEU A 37 -13.62 -9.49 -4.60
CA LEU A 37 -12.17 -9.31 -4.54
C LEU A 37 -11.78 -7.88 -4.16
N PHE A 38 -12.50 -6.87 -4.66
CA PHE A 38 -12.35 -5.47 -4.27
C PHE A 38 -12.54 -5.29 -2.76
N ALA A 39 -13.68 -5.74 -2.24
CA ALA A 39 -14.00 -5.66 -0.83
C ALA A 39 -12.97 -6.43 0.01
N PHE A 40 -12.56 -7.62 -0.45
CA PHE A 40 -11.49 -8.39 0.19
C PHE A 40 -10.17 -7.62 0.24
N GLY A 41 -9.74 -6.96 -0.84
CA GLY A 41 -8.51 -6.17 -0.88
C GLY A 41 -8.49 -5.05 0.16
N TRP A 42 -9.59 -4.31 0.28
CA TRP A 42 -9.73 -3.26 1.30
C TRP A 42 -9.82 -3.81 2.72
N LEU A 43 -10.55 -4.90 2.94
CA LEU A 43 -10.61 -5.56 4.24
C LEU A 43 -9.24 -6.12 4.64
N TYR A 44 -8.49 -6.69 3.69
CA TYR A 44 -7.14 -7.19 3.90
C TYR A 44 -6.18 -6.04 4.25
N LEU A 45 -6.27 -4.90 3.56
CA LEU A 45 -5.54 -3.68 3.91
C LEU A 45 -5.82 -3.27 5.36
N VAL A 46 -7.10 -3.12 5.72
CA VAL A 46 -7.50 -2.71 7.07
C VAL A 46 -6.99 -3.72 8.10
N ALA A 47 -7.17 -5.02 7.87
CA ALA A 47 -6.63 -6.07 8.74
C ALA A 47 -5.10 -5.98 8.90
N ALA A 48 -4.38 -5.71 7.81
CA ALA A 48 -2.93 -5.52 7.84
C ALA A 48 -2.52 -4.35 8.73
N THR A 49 -3.27 -3.23 8.71
CA THR A 49 -2.96 -2.10 9.60
C THR A 49 -3.08 -2.44 11.08
N TYR A 50 -4.03 -3.31 11.47
CA TYR A 50 -4.13 -3.76 12.86
C TYR A 50 -2.97 -4.68 13.27
N VAL A 51 -2.43 -5.48 12.33
CA VAL A 51 -1.28 -6.36 12.59
C VAL A 51 0.00 -5.54 12.81
N THR A 52 0.14 -4.40 12.14
CA THR A 52 1.29 -3.49 12.28
C THR A 52 1.19 -2.54 13.49
N ASP A 53 0.17 -2.72 14.34
CA ASP A 53 -0.21 -1.76 15.40
C ASP A 53 -0.66 -0.42 14.81
N HIS A 54 -1.92 -0.38 14.36
CA HIS A 54 -2.58 0.79 13.73
C HIS A 54 -2.34 2.09 14.52
N TYR A 55 -2.27 2.02 15.85
CA TYR A 55 -2.03 3.19 16.71
C TYR A 55 -0.60 3.74 16.62
N ASP A 56 0.38 2.89 16.34
CA ASP A 56 1.76 3.32 16.09
C ASP A 56 1.88 3.89 14.66
N LEU A 57 1.17 3.30 13.69
CA LEU A 57 1.13 3.76 12.30
C LEU A 57 0.54 5.18 12.16
N PHE A 58 -0.50 5.49 12.93
CA PHE A 58 -1.09 6.83 13.00
C PHE A 58 -0.37 7.78 13.99
N GLY A 59 0.72 7.34 14.62
CA GLY A 59 1.50 8.15 15.57
C GLY A 59 0.78 8.46 16.88
N LEU A 60 -0.41 7.90 17.12
CA LEU A 60 -1.19 8.10 18.35
C LEU A 60 -0.42 7.60 19.58
N ARG A 61 0.32 6.48 19.44
CA ARG A 61 1.19 5.96 20.48
C ARG A 61 2.40 6.88 20.73
N GLN A 62 2.96 7.49 19.69
CA GLN A 62 4.06 8.45 19.80
C GLN A 62 3.61 9.72 20.55
N ALA A 63 2.45 10.27 20.17
CA ALA A 63 1.85 11.42 20.84
C ALA A 63 1.50 11.10 22.31
N TRP A 64 0.90 9.94 22.57
CA TRP A 64 0.54 9.52 23.93
C TRP A 64 1.74 9.26 24.84
N LEU A 65 2.81 8.64 24.33
CA LEU A 65 4.05 8.41 25.09
C LEU A 65 4.76 9.73 25.39
N HIS A 66 4.77 10.67 24.44
CA HIS A 66 5.30 12.01 24.64
C HIS A 66 4.52 12.77 25.73
N LEU A 67 3.19 12.70 25.71
CA LEU A 67 2.31 13.29 26.74
C LEU A 67 2.54 12.69 28.14
N ARG A 68 2.99 11.43 28.22
CA ARG A 68 3.31 10.75 29.50
C ARG A 68 4.79 10.87 29.91
N GLY A 69 5.60 11.68 29.20
CA GLY A 69 7.02 11.85 29.49
C GLY A 69 7.85 10.56 29.33
N ARG A 70 7.36 9.58 28.56
CA ARG A 70 8.05 8.31 28.32
C ARG A 70 8.77 8.35 26.97
N GLN A 71 10.04 7.93 26.96
CA GLN A 71 10.79 7.81 25.71
C GLN A 71 10.18 6.74 24.80
N TYR A 72 9.99 7.09 23.52
CA TYR A 72 9.53 6.17 22.50
C TYR A 72 10.55 5.04 22.31
N ARG A 73 10.11 3.80 22.52
CA ARG A 73 10.86 2.61 22.11
C ARG A 73 10.23 2.06 20.83
N PRO A 74 11.02 1.87 19.75
CA PRO A 74 10.52 1.25 18.53
C PRO A 74 9.88 -0.10 18.86
N VAL A 75 8.70 -0.36 18.30
CA VAL A 75 8.05 -1.66 18.45
C VAL A 75 8.99 -2.72 17.84
N PRO A 76 9.36 -3.79 18.57
CA PRO A 76 10.19 -4.84 18.02
C PRO A 76 9.52 -5.44 16.77
N PHE A 77 10.29 -5.72 15.72
CA PHE A 77 9.79 -6.28 14.46
C PHE A 77 9.12 -7.63 14.70
N VAL A 78 7.80 -7.65 14.89
CA VAL A 78 7.07 -8.87 15.23
C VAL A 78 6.70 -9.61 13.94
N ARG A 79 7.42 -10.70 13.64
CA ARG A 79 7.06 -11.68 12.59
C ARG A 79 5.81 -12.49 12.95
N LYS A 80 4.64 -11.86 13.12
CA LYS A 80 3.39 -12.58 13.38
C LYS A 80 2.37 -12.32 12.27
N TRP A 81 1.55 -13.34 11.99
CA TRP A 81 0.42 -13.32 11.06
C TRP A 81 0.79 -13.01 9.60
N MET A 82 0.38 -11.85 9.09
CA MET A 82 0.43 -11.51 7.66
C MET A 82 1.87 -11.28 7.18
N TYR A 83 2.75 -10.83 8.08
CA TYR A 83 4.18 -10.70 7.81
C TYR A 83 4.90 -12.03 7.57
N ARG A 84 4.27 -13.18 7.87
CA ARG A 84 4.82 -14.50 7.51
C ARG A 84 4.69 -14.82 6.02
N TYR A 85 3.68 -14.25 5.36
CA TYR A 85 3.34 -14.57 3.97
C TYR A 85 3.78 -13.48 2.98
N SER A 86 3.82 -12.23 3.43
CA SER A 86 4.21 -11.07 2.62
C SER A 86 4.95 -10.07 3.49
N ARG A 87 6.09 -9.53 3.01
CA ARG A 87 6.81 -8.48 3.76
C ARG A 87 6.01 -7.18 3.84
N HIS A 88 5.17 -6.90 2.85
CA HIS A 88 4.36 -5.67 2.78
C HIS A 88 2.87 -5.99 2.55
N PRO A 89 2.17 -6.56 3.54
CA PRO A 89 0.78 -7.00 3.38
C PRO A 89 -0.19 -5.85 3.09
N MET A 90 0.04 -4.67 3.68
CA MET A 90 -0.76 -3.48 3.39
C MET A 90 -0.71 -3.09 1.90
N MET A 91 0.48 -3.16 1.29
CA MET A 91 0.65 -2.83 -0.13
C MET A 91 -0.05 -3.84 -1.04
N LEU A 92 -0.05 -5.12 -0.67
CA LEU A 92 -0.83 -6.16 -1.35
C LEU A 92 -2.34 -5.84 -1.32
N GLY A 93 -2.87 -5.45 -0.16
CA GLY A 93 -4.29 -5.09 -0.01
C GLY A 93 -4.70 -3.93 -0.91
N ILE A 94 -3.86 -2.89 -0.98
CA ILE A 94 -4.06 -1.75 -1.90
C ILE A 94 -4.05 -2.20 -3.36
N LEU A 95 -3.06 -3.02 -3.76
CA LEU A 95 -2.98 -3.53 -5.13
C LEU A 95 -4.22 -4.34 -5.52
N ILE A 96 -4.70 -5.22 -4.63
CA ILE A 96 -5.95 -5.96 -4.87
C ILE A 96 -7.12 -4.98 -5.00
N GLY A 97 -7.26 -4.04 -4.06
CA GLY A 97 -8.37 -3.08 -4.04
C GLY A 97 -8.43 -2.18 -5.28
N ILE A 98 -7.30 -1.69 -5.79
CA ILE A 98 -7.30 -0.82 -6.98
C ILE A 98 -7.47 -1.58 -8.29
N TRP A 99 -7.02 -2.82 -8.39
CA TRP A 99 -7.08 -3.61 -9.63
C TRP A 99 -8.37 -4.41 -9.76
N ALA A 100 -9.00 -4.81 -8.65
CA ALA A 100 -10.20 -5.64 -8.64
C ALA A 100 -11.50 -4.86 -8.93
N THR A 101 -11.53 -4.02 -9.97
CA THR A 101 -12.75 -3.28 -10.36
C THR A 101 -13.38 -3.85 -11.64
N PRO A 102 -14.70 -4.08 -11.68
CA PRO A 102 -15.39 -4.59 -12.87
C PRO A 102 -15.50 -3.56 -14.00
N GLU A 103 -15.33 -2.28 -13.68
CA GLU A 103 -15.29 -1.17 -14.63
C GLU A 103 -13.97 -0.44 -14.47
N MET A 104 -13.18 -0.41 -15.54
CA MET A 104 -11.88 0.23 -15.55
C MET A 104 -11.88 1.35 -16.59
N SER A 105 -11.87 2.59 -16.13
CA SER A 105 -11.64 3.75 -17.00
C SER A 105 -10.14 3.95 -17.25
N ALA A 106 -9.80 4.72 -18.28
CA ALA A 106 -8.42 5.09 -18.56
C ALA A 106 -7.80 5.88 -17.40
N GLY A 107 -8.60 6.73 -16.73
CA GLY A 107 -8.19 7.43 -15.51
C GLY A 107 -7.89 6.49 -14.34
N HIS A 108 -8.76 5.50 -14.10
CA HIS A 108 -8.53 4.50 -13.05
C HIS A 108 -7.32 3.63 -13.38
N LEU A 109 -7.14 3.22 -14.63
CA LEU A 109 -5.97 2.43 -15.03
C LEU A 109 -4.66 3.23 -14.85
N ALA A 110 -4.65 4.51 -15.22
CA ALA A 110 -3.49 5.38 -15.00
C ALA A 110 -3.17 5.52 -13.50
N LEU A 111 -4.20 5.67 -12.66
CA LEU A 111 -4.06 5.66 -11.20
C LEU A 111 -3.50 4.32 -10.71
N ALA A 112 -4.05 3.19 -11.16
CA ALA A 112 -3.64 1.86 -10.74
C ALA A 112 -2.18 1.57 -11.11
N LEU A 113 -1.77 1.90 -12.33
CA LEU A 113 -0.38 1.78 -12.79
C LEU A 113 0.55 2.70 -12.02
N GLY A 114 0.18 3.98 -11.86
CA GLY A 114 0.97 4.96 -11.12
C GLY A 114 1.16 4.55 -9.66
N LEU A 115 0.09 4.11 -8.99
CA LEU A 115 0.15 3.66 -7.60
C LEU A 115 0.93 2.34 -7.47
N THR A 116 0.82 1.43 -8.43
CA THR A 116 1.64 0.21 -8.47
C THR A 116 3.13 0.56 -8.59
N GLY A 117 3.49 1.50 -9.47
CA GLY A 117 4.87 1.98 -9.62
C GLY A 117 5.38 2.67 -8.35
N TYR A 118 4.56 3.52 -7.74
CA TYR A 118 4.88 4.18 -6.46
C TYR A 118 5.12 3.17 -5.34
N ILE A 119 4.24 2.17 -5.20
CA ILE A 119 4.37 1.07 -4.23
C ILE A 119 5.66 0.29 -4.49
N ALA A 120 5.95 -0.08 -5.73
CA ALA A 120 7.17 -0.81 -6.08
C ALA A 120 8.43 -0.03 -5.70
N LEU A 121 8.49 1.27 -6.01
CA LEU A 121 9.60 2.14 -5.60
C LEU A 121 9.71 2.25 -4.08
N GLY A 122 8.58 2.41 -3.38
CA GLY A 122 8.51 2.44 -1.92
C GLY A 122 9.09 1.18 -1.29
N VAL A 123 8.65 -0.01 -1.72
CA VAL A 123 9.20 -1.30 -1.27
C VAL A 123 10.69 -1.37 -1.52
N MET A 124 11.15 -1.01 -2.72
CA MET A 124 12.57 -1.09 -3.07
C MET A 124 13.45 -0.21 -2.19
N LEU A 125 12.98 1.00 -1.85
CA LEU A 125 13.71 1.92 -0.97
C LEU A 125 13.67 1.42 0.49
N GLU A 126 12.50 1.02 0.97
CA GLU A 126 12.31 0.49 2.32
C GLU A 126 13.18 -0.76 2.55
N GLU A 127 13.22 -1.68 1.59
CA GLU A 127 14.08 -2.88 1.67
C GLU A 127 15.56 -2.56 1.67
N ARG A 128 15.99 -1.52 0.94
CA ARG A 128 17.39 -1.06 0.94
C ARG A 128 17.79 -0.49 2.29
N GLU A 129 16.93 0.33 2.89
CA GLU A 129 17.16 0.90 4.23
C GLU A 129 17.13 -0.17 5.32
N LEU A 130 16.19 -1.11 5.25
CA LEU A 130 16.11 -2.24 6.18
C LEU A 130 17.33 -3.15 6.07
N ALA A 131 17.82 -3.42 4.85
CA ALA A 131 19.05 -4.18 4.65
C ALA A 131 20.29 -3.44 5.19
N GLY A 132 20.30 -2.10 5.11
CA GLY A 132 21.34 -1.27 5.71
C GLY A 132 21.32 -1.27 7.23
N HIS A 133 20.14 -1.15 7.85
CA HIS A 133 19.98 -1.11 9.31
C HIS A 133 20.11 -2.46 10.00
N PHE A 134 19.54 -3.52 9.42
CA PHE A 134 19.44 -4.85 10.06
C PHE A 134 20.42 -5.87 9.48
N GLY A 135 21.16 -5.56 8.41
CA GLY A 135 22.25 -6.37 7.89
C GLY A 135 21.86 -7.82 7.53
N GLU A 136 22.63 -8.79 8.01
CA GLU A 136 22.48 -10.22 7.69
C GLU A 136 21.17 -10.88 8.15
N PRO A 137 20.66 -10.59 9.37
CA PRO A 137 19.33 -11.04 9.81
C PRO A 137 18.20 -10.72 8.81
N TYR A 138 18.23 -9.51 8.21
CA TYR A 138 17.23 -9.11 7.22
C TYR A 138 17.48 -9.75 5.85
N ARG A 139 18.74 -9.89 5.44
CA ARG A 139 19.09 -10.59 4.19
C ARG A 139 18.68 -12.07 4.21
N ARG A 140 18.71 -12.74 5.37
CA ARG A 140 18.19 -14.11 5.53
C ARG A 140 16.67 -14.15 5.45
N TYR A 141 16.00 -13.23 6.15
CA TYR A 141 14.54 -13.07 6.09
C TYR A 141 14.04 -12.78 4.67
N ARG A 142 14.76 -11.96 3.90
CA ARG A 142 14.44 -11.62 2.50
C ARG A 142 14.43 -12.85 1.57
N ARG A 143 15.19 -13.91 1.90
CA ARG A 143 15.22 -15.16 1.14
C ARG A 143 14.09 -16.13 1.52
N GLU A 144 13.49 -15.95 2.70
CA GLU A 144 12.49 -16.86 3.26
C GLU A 144 11.05 -16.40 2.97
N VAL A 145 10.83 -15.09 2.78
CA VAL A 145 9.49 -14.51 2.59
C VAL A 145 9.52 -13.56 1.40
N GLY A 146 8.65 -13.74 0.41
CA GLY A 146 8.59 -12.85 -0.76
C GLY A 146 8.10 -11.43 -0.45
N ALA A 147 8.36 -10.49 -1.36
CA ALA A 147 8.10 -9.05 -1.14
C ALA A 147 6.60 -8.76 -0.99
N LEU A 148 5.82 -9.25 -1.95
CA LEU A 148 4.37 -9.06 -2.05
C LEU A 148 3.64 -10.41 -1.99
N LEU A 149 4.13 -11.41 -2.72
CA LEU A 149 3.61 -12.78 -2.73
C LEU A 149 4.69 -13.74 -2.22
N PRO A 150 4.34 -14.83 -1.52
CA PRO A 150 5.33 -15.72 -0.91
C PRO A 150 6.24 -16.44 -1.92
N TRP A 151 5.94 -16.38 -3.21
CA TRP A 151 6.71 -16.97 -4.31
C TRP A 151 7.41 -15.95 -5.24
N VAL A 152 7.39 -14.64 -4.91
CA VAL A 152 8.05 -13.56 -5.69
C VAL A 152 9.04 -12.77 -4.83
#